data_AF-A0A5C8T1L6-F1
#
_entry.id   AF-A0A5C8T1L6-F1
#
_cell.length_a   1.000
_cell.length_b   1.000
_cell.length_c   1.000
_cell.angle_alpha   90.00
_cell.angle_beta   90.00
_cell.angle_gamma   90.00
#
_symmetry.space_group_name_H-M   'P 1'
#
loop_
_entity.id
_entity.type
_entity.pdbx_description
1 polymer ?
#
loop_
_entity_poly.entity_id
_entity_poly.type
_entity_poly.pdbx_seq_one_letter_code
_entity_poly.pdbx_strand_id
1 'polypeptide(L)' 'MTATSSARHAAVIGLGSMGFGMAASLLRAGFTVAACDVNPEAVARFSA' A
#
# COMPACT_ATOMS: atom_id res chain seq x y z
N MET A 1 17.53 6.01 25.20
CA MET A 1 16.19 6.58 24.92
C MET A 1 15.88 6.27 23.47
N THR A 2 15.21 5.15 23.20
CA THR A 2 14.93 4.70 21.82
C THR A 2 13.64 5.38 21.37
N ALA A 3 13.73 6.28 20.40
CA ALA A 3 12.56 6.92 19.82
C ALA A 3 11.78 5.87 19.00
N THR A 4 10.56 5.56 19.40
CA THR A 4 9.64 4.75 18.59
C THR A 4 9.20 5.62 17.41
N SER A 5 9.87 5.49 16.27
CA SER A 5 9.37 6.05 15.01
C SER A 5 7.95 5.53 14.80
N SER A 6 6.97 6.43 14.78
CA SER A 6 5.59 6.06 14.45
C SER A 6 5.59 5.55 13.02
N ALA A 7 5.53 4.23 12.84
CA ALA A 7 5.42 3.62 11.53
C ALA A 7 4.14 4.17 10.86
N ARG A 8 4.33 4.82 9.71
CA ARG A 8 3.22 5.45 8.99
C ARG A 8 2.50 4.36 8.19
N HIS A 9 1.30 4.01 8.62
CA HIS A 9 0.49 2.98 7.99
C HIS A 9 -0.55 3.61 7.06
N ALA A 10 -0.83 2.96 5.94
CA ALA A 10 -1.90 3.34 5.02
C ALA A 10 -2.61 2.09 4.48
N ALA A 11 -3.87 2.24 4.09
CA ALA A 11 -4.63 1.20 3.42
C ALA A 11 -5.19 1.72 2.09
N VAL A 12 -5.09 0.92 1.04
CA VAL A 12 -5.66 1.21 -0.28
C VAL A 12 -6.66 0.10 -0.62
N ILE A 13 -7.94 0.49 -0.78
CA ILE A 13 -9.02 -0.41 -1.17
C ILE A 13 -9.41 -0.07 -2.60
N GLY A 14 -9.19 -1.01 -3.51
CA GLY A 14 -9.24 -0.82 -4.95
C GLY A 14 -7.86 -0.61 -5.55
N LEU A 15 -7.43 -1.53 -6.40
CA LEU A 15 -6.14 -1.60 -7.09
C LEU A 15 -6.30 -1.44 -8.61
N GLY A 16 -7.28 -0.63 -9.02
CA GLY A 16 -7.35 -0.10 -10.39
C GLY A 16 -6.18 0.84 -10.70
N SER A 17 -6.21 1.52 -11.86
CA SER A 17 -5.10 2.37 -12.33
C SER A 17 -4.66 3.43 -11.31
N MET A 18 -5.61 4.14 -10.71
CA MET A 18 -5.34 5.16 -9.69
C MET A 18 -4.87 4.52 -8.37
N GLY A 19 -5.59 3.53 -7.87
CA GLY A 19 -5.32 2.91 -6.57
C GLY A 19 -3.95 2.24 -6.51
N PHE A 20 -3.55 1.53 -7.56
CA PHE A 20 -2.22 0.93 -7.66
C PHE A 20 -1.11 1.99 -7.60
N GLY A 21 -1.26 3.08 -8.36
CA GLY A 21 -0.31 4.20 -8.36
C GLY A 21 -0.20 4.88 -7.00
N MET A 22 -1.31 5.04 -6.29
CA MET A 22 -1.33 5.57 -4.92
C MET A 22 -0.61 4.64 -3.94
N ALA A 23 -0.92 3.33 -3.97
CA ALA A 23 -0.29 2.34 -3.09
C ALA A 23 1.24 2.29 -3.32
N ALA A 24 1.68 2.30 -4.58
CA ALA A 24 3.10 2.36 -4.92
C ALA A 24 3.76 3.69 -4.46
N SER A 25 3.05 4.81 -4.53
CA SER A 25 3.55 6.11 -4.05
C SER A 25 3.71 6.13 -2.53
N LEU A 26 2.77 5.56 -1.78
CA LEU A 26 2.83 5.45 -0.33
C LEU A 26 4.00 4.55 0.11
N LEU A 27 4.20 3.40 -0.56
CA LEU A 27 5.36 2.54 -0.32
C LEU A 27 6.68 3.29 -0.54
N ARG A 28 6.82 4.00 -1.67
CA ARG A 28 8.01 4.83 -1.96
C ARG A 28 8.22 5.95 -0.94
N ALA A 29 7.15 6.48 -0.38
CA ALA A 29 7.20 7.48 0.67
C ALA A 29 7.56 6.90 2.06
N GLY A 30 7.76 5.58 2.18
CA GLY A 30 8.13 4.89 3.42
C GLY A 30 6.95 4.59 4.34
N PHE A 31 5.75 4.43 3.78
CA PHE A 31 4.59 3.92 4.52
C PHE A 31 4.56 2.39 4.47
N THR A 32 4.04 1.78 5.53
CA THR A 32 3.56 0.39 5.49
C THR A 32 2.16 0.39 4.90
N VAL A 33 1.98 -0.23 3.73
CA VAL A 33 0.72 -0.17 2.98
C VAL A 33 0.03 -1.53 2.97
N ALA A 34 -1.21 -1.58 3.44
CA ALA A 34 -2.12 -2.69 3.21
C ALA A 34 -2.94 -2.42 1.95
N ALA A 35 -3.12 -3.42 1.09
CA ALA A 35 -3.84 -3.28 -0.16
C ALA A 35 -4.89 -4.39 -0.31
N CYS A 36 -6.07 -4.04 -0.80
CA CYS A 36 -7.19 -4.96 -1.00
C CYS A 36 -7.93 -4.62 -2.29
N ASP A 37 -8.35 -5.65 -3.03
CA ASP A 37 -9.25 -5.53 -4.17
C ASP A 37 -10.14 -6.79 -4.25
N VAL A 38 -11.33 -6.67 -4.84
CA VAL A 38 -12.23 -7.81 -5.10
C VAL A 38 -11.69 -8.71 -6.21
N ASN A 39 -10.93 -8.14 -7.14
CA ASN A 39 -10.23 -8.89 -8.18
C ASN A 39 -8.91 -9.45 -7.61
N PRO A 40 -8.78 -10.78 -7.45
CA PRO A 40 -7.56 -11.39 -6.91
C PRO A 40 -6.32 -11.13 -7.80
N GLU A 41 -6.50 -10.94 -9.11
CA GLU A 41 -5.39 -10.61 -10.02
C GLU A 41 -4.78 -9.24 -9.70
N ALA A 42 -5.61 -8.26 -9.33
CA ALA A 42 -5.14 -6.93 -8.98
C ALA A 42 -4.32 -6.94 -7.68
N VAL A 43 -4.72 -7.77 -6.71
CA VAL A 43 -3.94 -8.01 -5.49
C VAL A 43 -2.62 -8.71 -5.82
N ALA A 44 -2.64 -9.77 -6.63
CA ALA A 44 -1.45 -10.51 -7.02
C ALA A 44 -0.41 -9.62 -7.73
N ARG A 45 -0.87 -8.75 -8.62
CA ARG A 45 -0.02 -7.75 -9.30
C ARG A 45 0.65 -6.78 -8.33
N PHE A 46 0.01 -6.44 -7.22
CA PHE A 46 0.58 -5.52 -6.22
C PHE A 46 1.53 -6.22 -5.24
N SER A 47 1.39 -7.53 -5.05
CA SER A 47 2.29 -8.33 -4.20
C SER A 47 3.59 -8.79 -4.89
N ALA A 48 3.70 -8.62 -6.21
CA ALA A 48 4.87 -8.99 -7.01
C ALA A 48 5.89 -7.85 -7.10
#